data_AF-A0A936VS34-F1
#
_entry.id   AF-A0A936VS34-F1
#
_cell.length_a   1.000
_cell.length_b   1.000
_cell.length_c   1.000
_cell.angle_alpha   90.00
_cell.angle_beta   90.00
_cell.angle_gamma   90.00
#
_symmetry.space_group_name_H-M   'P 1'
#
loop_
_entity.id
_entity.type
_entity.pdbx_description
1 polymer ?
#
loop_
_entity_poly.entity_id
_entity_poly.type
_entity_poly.pdbx_seq_one_letter_code
_entity_poly.pdbx_strand_id
1 'polypeptide(L)' 'MECPKCQGMMMLERFSDFFIVFYAWKCINCGAMIDRTIATNRRKSLAARETQAVVAG' A
#
# COMPACT_ATOMS: atom_id res chain seq x y z
N MET A 1 -12.04 -1.02 2.54
CA MET A 1 -10.65 -1.37 2.93
C MET A 1 -10.26 -0.47 4.10
N GLU A 2 -9.60 -1.00 5.11
CA GLU A 2 -9.09 -0.20 6.24
C GLU A 2 -7.66 0.22 6.00
N CYS A 3 -7.32 1.44 6.37
CA CYS A 3 -5.97 1.95 6.22
C CYS A 3 -5.01 1.20 7.16
N PRO A 4 -3.94 0.57 6.66
CA PRO A 4 -2.99 -0.16 7.52
C PRO A 4 -2.19 0.76 8.44
N LYS A 5 -2.26 2.09 8.24
CA LYS A 5 -1.54 3.08 9.07
C LYS A 5 -2.40 3.61 10.22
N CYS A 6 -3.67 3.93 9.96
CA CYS A 6 -4.54 4.60 10.92
C CYS A 6 -5.90 3.93 11.11
N GLN A 7 -6.12 2.75 10.51
CA GLN A 7 -7.39 2.00 10.51
C GLN A 7 -8.59 2.80 9.99
N GLY A 8 -8.34 3.94 9.34
CA GLY A 8 -9.37 4.81 8.79
C GLY A 8 -9.96 4.25 7.49
N MET A 9 -11.07 4.85 7.08
CA MET A 9 -11.74 4.50 5.83
C MET A 9 -10.84 4.83 4.62
N MET A 10 -10.77 3.88 3.69
CA MET A 10 -10.15 4.10 2.38
C MET A 10 -11.22 4.11 1.28
N MET A 11 -11.05 5.03 0.33
CA MET A 11 -11.89 5.15 -0.86
C MET A 11 -11.09 4.81 -2.11
N LEU A 12 -11.72 4.13 -3.06
CA LEU A 12 -11.11 3.85 -4.35
C LEU A 12 -11.24 5.10 -5.22
N GLU A 13 -10.12 5.72 -5.56
CA GLU A 13 -10.08 6.91 -6.41
C GLU A 13 -9.37 6.59 -7.73
N ARG A 14 -9.83 7.25 -8.79
CA ARG A 14 -9.18 7.23 -10.10
C ARG A 14 -8.18 8.38 -10.15
N PHE A 15 -6.90 8.04 -10.30
CA PHE A 15 -5.83 8.99 -10.51
C PHE A 15 -5.46 9.02 -11.99
N SER A 16 -5.27 10.22 -12.52
CA SER A 16 -4.78 10.44 -13.87
C SER A 16 -3.63 11.42 -13.81
N ASP A 17 -2.46 10.97 -14.25
CA ASP A 17 -1.33 11.82 -14.57
C ASP A 17 -1.26 12.02 -16.09
N PHE A 18 -0.31 12.81 -16.59
CA PHE A 18 -0.11 13.07 -18.02
C PHE A 18 0.12 11.79 -18.85
N PHE A 19 0.68 10.75 -18.24
CA PHE A 19 1.09 9.53 -18.94
C PHE A 19 0.24 8.29 -18.61
N ILE A 20 -0.46 8.28 -17.48
CA ILE A 20 -1.12 7.07 -16.99
C ILE A 20 -2.38 7.39 -16.19
N VAL A 21 -3.39 6.55 -16.37
CA VAL A 21 -4.58 6.50 -15.51
C VAL A 21 -4.52 5.20 -14.71
N PHE A 22 -4.66 5.30 -13.40
CA PHE A 22 -4.67 4.15 -12.51
C PHE A 22 -5.68 4.35 -11.37
N TYR A 23 -6.04 3.24 -10.73
CA TYR A 23 -6.93 3.25 -9.57
C TYR A 23 -6.12 2.91 -8.33
N ALA A 24 -6.29 3.71 -7.27
CA ALA A 24 -5.65 3.47 -6.00
C ALA A 24 -6.61 3.74 -4.85
N TRP A 25 -6.43 3.02 -3.76
CA TRP A 25 -7.14 3.27 -2.52
C TRP A 25 -6.45 4.39 -1.76
N LYS A 26 -7.16 5.46 -1.46
CA LYS A 26 -6.66 6.58 -0.65
C LYS A 26 -7.41 6.63 0.68
N CYS A 27 -6.66 6.72 1.78
CA CYS A 27 -7.25 6.94 3.09
C CYS A 27 -7.71 8.39 3.22
N ILE A 28 -8.97 8.59 3.61
CA ILE A 28 -9.55 9.91 3.80
C ILE A 28 -8.94 10.60 5.04
N ASN A 29 -8.57 9.83 6.07
CA ASN A 29 -8.09 10.38 7.33
C ASN A 29 -6.59 10.76 7.31
N CYS A 30 -5.73 9.91 6.74
CA CYS A 30 -4.28 10.11 6.79
C CYS A 30 -3.59 10.28 5.42
N GLY A 31 -4.36 10.20 4.33
CA GLY A 31 -3.84 10.34 2.96
C GLY A 31 -3.01 9.17 2.45
N ALA A 32 -2.85 8.08 3.21
CA ALA A 32 -2.10 6.91 2.76
C ALA A 32 -2.73 6.29 1.49
N MET A 33 -1.89 6.04 0.49
CA MET A 33 -2.32 5.43 -0.78
C MET A 33 -1.85 3.98 -0.89
N ILE A 34 -2.69 3.13 -1.48
CA ILE A 34 -2.41 1.73 -1.78
C ILE A 34 -2.97 1.41 -3.16
N ASP A 35 -2.08 1.26 -4.14
CA ASP A 35 -2.38 0.67 -5.44
C ASP A 35 -1.88 -0.79 -5.48
N ARG A 36 -2.04 -1.44 -6.63
CA ARG A 36 -1.56 -2.82 -6.84
C ARG A 36 -0.05 -2.94 -6.68
N THR A 37 0.71 -1.93 -7.10
CA THR A 37 2.17 -1.90 -7.04
C THR A 37 2.64 -1.79 -5.60
N ILE A 38 2.11 -0.84 -4.84
CA ILE A 38 2.38 -0.63 -3.41
C ILE A 38 2.01 -1.88 -2.62
N ALA A 39 0.86 -2.50 -2.88
CA ALA A 39 0.46 -3.73 -2.20
C ALA A 39 1.43 -4.88 -2.49
N THR A 40 1.87 -5.03 -3.74
CA THR A 40 2.85 -6.06 -4.15
C THR A 40 4.21 -5.81 -3.50
N ASN A 41 4.69 -4.56 -3.53
CA ASN A 41 5.98 -4.17 -2.96
C ASN A 41 5.99 -4.37 -1.44
N ARG A 42 4.92 -4.00 -0.73
CA ARG A 42 4.79 -4.25 0.71
C ARG A 42 4.89 -5.72 1.04
N ARG A 43 4.21 -6.58 0.29
CA ARG A 43 4.28 -8.04 0.49
C ARG A 43 5.69 -8.57 0.31
N LYS A 44 6.40 -8.13 -0.73
CA LYS A 44 7.80 -8.49 -0.97
C LYS A 44 8.72 -8.01 0.15
N SER A 45 8.57 -6.77 0.60
CA SER A 45 9.37 -6.22 1.69
C SER A 45 9.14 -6.93 3.03
N LEU A 46 7.89 -7.33 3.32
CA LEU A 46 7.57 -8.10 4.53
C LEU A 46 8.18 -9.51 4.49
N ALA A 47 8.02 -10.23 3.37
CA ALA A 47 8.63 -11.54 3.19
C ALA A 47 10.18 -11.49 3.29
N ALA A 48 10.80 -10.45 2.75
CA ALA A 48 12.24 -10.24 2.86
C ALA A 48 12.68 -10.01 4.33
N ARG A 49 11.88 -9.28 5.11
CA ARG A 49 12.16 -9.03 6.54
C ARG A 49 11.99 -10.29 7.39
N GLU A 50 10.96 -11.10 7.12
CA GLU A 50 10.77 -12.40 7.79
C GLU A 50 11.96 -13.31 7.52
N THR A 51 12.43 -13.38 6.27
CA THR A 51 13.63 -14.15 5.91
C THR A 51 14.86 -13.64 6.67
N GLN A 52 15.06 -12.33 6.78
CA GLN A 52 16.17 -11.74 7.55
C GLN A 52 16.08 -12.03 9.05
N ALA A 53 14.88 -12.00 9.63
CA ALA A 53 14.67 -12.30 11.04
C ALA A 53 14.96 -13.78 11.37
N VAL A 54 14.62 -14.71 10.46
CA VAL A 54 14.93 -16.14 10.61
C VAL A 54 16.43 -16.42 10.47
N VAL A 55 17.14 -15.67 9.61
CA VAL A 55 18.58 -15.86 9.40
C VAL A 55 19.42 -15.21 10.52
N ALA A 56 18.86 -14.24 11.25
CA ALA A 56 19.55 -13.49 12.31
C ALA A 56 19.32 -14.04 13.73
N GLY A 57 18.46 -15.05 13.91
CA GLY A 57 18.18 -15.72 15.19
C GLY A 57 18.74 -17.13 15.22
#